data_AF-A0A2D5MQ12-F1
#
_entry.id   AF-A0A2D5MQ12-F1
#
_cell.length_a   1.000
_cell.length_b   1.000
_cell.length_c   1.000
_cell.angle_alpha   90.00
_cell.angle_beta   90.00
_cell.angle_gamma   90.00
#
_symmetry.space_group_name_H-M   'P 1'
#
loop_
_entity.id
_entity.type
_entity.pdbx_description
1 polymer ?
#
loop_
_entity_poly.entity_id
_entity_poly.type
_entity_poly.pdbx_seq_one_letter_code
_entity_poly.pdbx_strand_id
1 'polypeptide(L)'
;MRKGKDKYNTYIYINMQRSDLTKPAPFRGFGDFPTLGKHASHSEPNRVPQLGLQTPSVHSNVFHPAANANATYPFFCGAYANEWQKGFAEGMCMFVNMQQNKSFAGSRGTLTGRHPSHNILASVPVLNFYLTIGSCENQFVEQFVKRYSLNEALIPHEPTNEELRDSLGYPELIDANGDEEAGKEKEVQEARDTEFIKDFMRKWRFMGVILTDMDTASNYQKLFNLNVRGRSRVFNTWTTRLDSKYSRAQARDRVMKNDKLYLVLKKVKIDELTYKQPDGASMALTPPCREDGYIWQLRCARSSLTQHPRPYDERKGVQKYIYVGKVLNAVAKKADEHYQRRALREHTQMCCLPMIEIALATGQV
;
A
#
# COMPACT_ATOMS: atom_id res chain seq x y z
N MET A 1 68.81 -11.28 24.81
CA MET A 1 67.58 -12.03 24.46
C MET A 1 66.49 -11.00 24.17
N ARG A 2 66.19 -10.64 22.91
CA ARG A 2 65.10 -11.21 22.05
C ARG A 2 63.76 -11.26 22.81
N LYS A 3 62.66 -10.61 22.44
CA LYS A 3 62.19 -9.92 21.21
C LYS A 3 61.13 -8.87 21.62
N GLY A 4 60.98 -7.82 20.82
CA GLY A 4 60.14 -6.65 21.12
C GLY A 4 58.67 -6.72 20.72
N LYS A 5 58.02 -5.57 20.88
CA LYS A 5 56.87 -5.09 20.09
C LYS A 5 56.85 -3.57 20.18
N ASP A 6 57.34 -2.95 19.11
CA ASP A 6 57.32 -1.51 18.92
C ASP A 6 55.90 -1.01 18.69
N LYS A 7 55.62 0.13 19.34
CA LYS A 7 54.48 0.99 19.07
C LYS A 7 54.73 1.73 17.76
N TYR A 8 53.93 1.45 16.75
CA TYR A 8 53.76 2.35 15.60
C TYR A 8 52.28 2.49 15.24
N ASN A 9 51.89 3.73 15.03
CA ASN A 9 50.61 4.17 14.51
C ASN A 9 50.22 3.39 13.24
N THR A 10 49.06 2.75 13.26
CA THR A 10 48.35 2.36 12.04
C THR A 10 46.94 2.92 12.10
N TYR A 11 46.73 4.00 11.36
CA TYR A 11 45.40 4.50 11.02
C TYR A 11 44.67 3.42 10.22
N ILE A 12 43.57 2.89 10.76
CA ILE A 12 42.63 2.10 9.98
C ILE A 12 41.81 3.09 9.15
N TYR A 13 42.14 3.18 7.86
CA TYR A 13 41.30 3.81 6.86
C TYR A 13 40.00 3.01 6.73
N ILE A 14 38.90 3.59 7.22
CA ILE A 14 37.56 3.16 6.82
C ILE A 14 37.41 3.60 5.37
N ASN A 15 37.28 2.60 4.48
CA ASN A 15 37.01 2.77 3.06
C ASN A 15 35.68 3.54 2.89
N MET A 16 35.77 4.86 2.76
CA MET A 16 34.67 5.67 2.23
C MET A 16 34.40 5.20 0.80
N GLN A 17 33.18 4.74 0.59
CA GLN A 17 32.61 4.40 -0.71
C GLN A 17 32.97 5.48 -1.73
N ARG A 18 33.74 5.08 -2.75
CA ARG A 18 33.93 5.87 -3.95
C ARG A 18 32.58 5.94 -4.68
N SER A 19 32.21 7.17 -5.01
CA SER A 19 31.10 7.53 -5.87
C SER A 19 31.13 6.80 -7.21
N ASP A 20 30.10 6.00 -7.50
CA ASP A 20 29.84 5.35 -8.80
C ASP A 20 29.37 6.35 -9.89
N LEU A 21 30.11 7.44 -10.10
CA LEU A 21 29.75 8.48 -11.08
C LEU A 21 30.90 8.85 -12.03
N THR A 22 31.80 7.93 -12.36
CA THR A 22 32.95 8.26 -13.22
C THR A 22 32.84 7.86 -14.69
N LYS A 23 31.77 7.19 -15.17
CA LYS A 23 31.51 7.00 -16.62
C LYS A 23 30.02 6.71 -16.93
N PRO A 24 29.15 7.69 -17.25
CA PRO A 24 27.86 7.36 -17.85
C PRO A 24 28.08 6.86 -19.28
N ALA A 25 27.61 5.64 -19.57
CA ALA A 25 27.54 5.16 -20.95
C ALA A 25 26.58 6.06 -21.75
N PRO A 26 26.89 6.42 -23.01
CA PRO A 26 25.97 7.19 -23.83
C PRO A 26 24.70 6.39 -24.09
N PHE A 27 23.57 7.00 -23.73
CA PHE A 27 22.22 6.49 -23.96
C PHE A 27 22.02 6.22 -25.46
N ARG A 28 21.88 4.95 -25.86
CA ARG A 28 21.32 4.60 -27.16
C ARG A 28 19.81 4.80 -27.05
N GLY A 29 19.30 5.86 -27.67
CA GLY A 29 17.89 6.23 -27.62
C GLY A 29 16.94 5.20 -28.25
N PHE A 30 15.68 5.25 -27.80
CA PHE A 30 14.45 4.97 -28.57
C PHE A 30 14.49 3.84 -29.61
N GLY A 31 14.93 2.64 -29.21
CA GLY A 31 15.01 1.48 -30.11
C GLY A 31 13.83 0.50 -30.09
N ASP A 32 13.07 0.40 -28.99
CA ASP A 32 12.15 -0.74 -28.78
C ASP A 32 10.67 -0.35 -28.54
N PHE A 33 10.17 0.67 -29.25
CA PHE A 33 8.73 0.85 -29.42
C PHE A 33 8.30 0.33 -30.80
N PRO A 34 7.18 -0.40 -30.93
CA PRO A 34 6.64 -0.76 -32.24
C PRO A 34 6.37 0.51 -33.04
N THR A 35 6.91 0.54 -34.26
CA THR A 35 6.82 1.64 -35.23
C THR A 35 5.37 2.08 -35.46
N LEU A 36 4.99 3.22 -34.88
CA LEU A 36 3.83 4.00 -35.33
C LEU A 36 4.19 4.67 -36.65
N GLY A 37 3.66 4.11 -37.74
CA GLY A 37 3.75 4.70 -39.06
C GLY A 37 3.01 6.03 -39.13
N LYS A 38 3.76 7.07 -39.51
CA LYS A 38 3.43 8.21 -40.40
C LYS A 38 2.25 9.15 -40.06
N HIS A 39 2.49 10.40 -40.44
CA HIS A 39 1.61 11.59 -40.51
C HIS A 39 1.65 12.49 -39.25
N ALA A 40 2.02 13.78 -39.30
CA ALA A 40 2.45 14.64 -40.40
C ALA A 40 3.47 15.67 -39.88
N SER A 41 4.49 15.92 -40.69
CA SER A 41 5.45 17.01 -40.58
C SER A 41 4.78 18.36 -40.76
N HIS A 42 5.10 19.35 -39.92
CA HIS A 42 5.36 20.72 -40.39
C HIS A 42 6.39 21.38 -39.48
N SER A 43 7.51 21.70 -40.10
CA SER A 43 8.66 22.44 -39.61
C SER A 43 8.37 23.94 -39.51
N GLU A 44 8.60 24.56 -38.35
CA GLU A 44 8.99 25.98 -38.27
C GLU A 44 9.99 26.19 -37.10
N PRO A 45 10.98 27.11 -37.25
CA PRO A 45 12.11 27.24 -36.33
C PRO A 45 11.78 28.13 -35.11
N ASN A 46 12.33 27.74 -33.95
CA ASN A 46 12.36 28.49 -32.70
C ASN A 46 12.76 29.97 -32.93
N ARG A 47 11.81 30.91 -32.81
CA ARG A 47 12.09 32.32 -32.52
C ARG A 47 11.61 32.65 -31.12
N VAL A 48 12.49 33.24 -30.33
CA VAL A 48 12.20 33.78 -28.99
C VAL A 48 11.29 35.01 -29.16
N PRO A 49 10.12 35.10 -28.49
CA PRO A 49 9.23 36.24 -28.68
C PRO A 49 9.70 37.47 -27.89
N GLN A 50 9.71 38.62 -28.57
CA GLN A 50 9.93 39.95 -27.97
C GLN A 50 8.78 40.33 -27.04
N LEU A 51 9.12 41.07 -25.97
CA LEU A 51 8.18 41.68 -25.04
C LEU A 51 7.31 42.73 -25.75
N GLY A 52 6.06 42.36 -26.06
CA GLY A 52 5.00 43.29 -26.45
C GLY A 52 3.72 42.95 -25.69
N LEU A 53 3.13 43.96 -25.05
CA LEU A 53 1.81 43.88 -24.41
C LEU A 53 0.79 43.26 -25.38
N GLN A 54 0.18 42.14 -25.00
CA GLN A 54 -1.00 41.63 -25.69
C GLN A 54 -2.23 41.75 -24.78
N THR A 55 -3.31 42.28 -25.36
CA THR A 55 -4.65 42.36 -24.79
C THR A 55 -5.19 40.97 -24.42
N PRO A 56 -5.97 40.84 -23.33
CA PRO A 56 -6.42 39.54 -22.84
C PRO A 56 -7.42 38.91 -23.81
N SER A 57 -7.10 37.69 -24.27
CA SER A 57 -7.97 36.83 -25.08
C SER A 57 -8.71 35.84 -24.15
N VAL A 58 -10.01 35.66 -24.40
CA VAL A 58 -10.92 34.76 -23.66
C VAL A 58 -10.66 33.27 -23.96
N HIS A 59 -9.69 32.97 -24.83
CA HIS A 59 -9.19 31.62 -25.04
C HIS A 59 -7.86 31.45 -24.31
N SER A 60 -7.94 30.82 -23.14
CA SER A 60 -6.83 30.52 -22.25
C SER A 60 -5.73 29.72 -22.95
N ASN A 61 -4.72 30.43 -23.46
CA ASN A 61 -3.43 29.83 -23.78
C ASN A 61 -2.67 29.57 -22.47
N VAL A 62 -2.98 28.45 -21.82
CA VAL A 62 -2.12 27.90 -20.77
C VAL A 62 -0.90 27.27 -21.46
N PHE A 63 0.10 28.08 -21.79
CA PHE A 63 1.45 27.58 -22.09
C PHE A 63 2.14 27.18 -20.78
N HIS A 64 1.69 26.06 -20.21
CA HIS A 64 2.46 25.32 -19.20
C HIS A 64 2.16 23.83 -19.36
N PRO A 65 3.17 22.97 -19.64
CA PRO A 65 3.08 21.53 -19.40
C PRO A 65 3.11 21.21 -17.88
N ALA A 66 2.52 22.07 -17.05
CA ALA A 66 2.39 21.91 -15.59
C ALA A 66 0.93 21.62 -15.16
N ALA A 67 0.07 21.25 -16.09
CA ALA A 67 -1.12 20.48 -15.76
C ALA A 67 -0.65 19.06 -15.47
N ASN A 68 -0.67 18.62 -14.20
CA ASN A 68 -0.46 17.21 -13.87
C ASN A 68 -1.49 16.39 -14.64
N ALA A 69 -1.10 15.83 -15.79
CA ALA A 69 -1.98 14.98 -16.58
C ALA A 69 -2.43 13.83 -15.67
N ASN A 70 -3.74 13.64 -15.56
CA ASN A 70 -4.28 12.47 -14.89
C ASN A 70 -3.81 11.25 -15.69
N ALA A 71 -3.11 10.34 -15.03
CA ALA A 71 -2.78 9.05 -15.62
C ALA A 71 -3.86 8.07 -15.16
N THR A 72 -4.69 7.65 -16.11
CA THR A 72 -5.66 6.58 -15.95
C THR A 72 -5.12 5.33 -16.61
N TYR A 73 -5.22 4.19 -15.93
CA TYR A 73 -4.82 2.90 -16.47
C TYR A 73 -5.98 1.91 -16.39
N PRO A 74 -6.39 1.29 -17.51
CA PRO A 74 -7.38 0.22 -17.51
C PRO A 74 -6.77 -1.06 -16.95
N PHE A 75 -7.38 -1.61 -15.90
CA PHE A 75 -6.97 -2.85 -15.27
C PHE A 75 -7.98 -3.96 -15.51
N PHE A 76 -7.52 -5.02 -16.17
CA PHE A 76 -8.23 -6.29 -16.23
C PHE A 76 -8.03 -7.05 -14.91
N CYS A 77 -9.10 -7.16 -14.14
CA CYS A 77 -9.13 -7.97 -12.94
C CYS A 77 -9.68 -9.36 -13.24
N GLY A 78 -9.00 -10.38 -12.73
CA GLY A 78 -9.49 -11.75 -12.80
C GLY A 78 -10.79 -11.97 -12.01
N ALA A 79 -11.45 -13.10 -12.26
CA ALA A 79 -12.70 -13.46 -11.60
C ALA A 79 -12.58 -13.50 -10.07
N TYR A 80 -13.55 -12.93 -9.38
CA TYR A 80 -13.62 -13.07 -7.93
C TYR A 80 -14.11 -14.47 -7.56
N ALA A 81 -13.49 -15.06 -6.55
CA ALA A 81 -13.91 -16.38 -6.05
C ALA A 81 -15.16 -16.26 -5.15
N ASN A 82 -15.33 -15.11 -4.50
CA ASN A 82 -16.40 -14.87 -3.55
C ASN A 82 -17.10 -13.52 -3.82
N GLU A 83 -18.40 -13.45 -3.49
CA GLU A 83 -19.22 -12.24 -3.71
C GLU A 83 -18.75 -11.03 -2.87
N TRP A 84 -18.30 -11.26 -1.64
CA TRP A 84 -17.79 -10.20 -0.76
C TRP A 84 -16.55 -9.48 -1.32
N GLN A 85 -15.89 -10.04 -2.35
CA GLN A 85 -14.78 -9.36 -3.03
C GLN A 85 -15.28 -8.28 -4.00
N LYS A 86 -16.54 -8.33 -4.47
CA LYS A 86 -17.04 -7.55 -5.62
C LYS A 86 -17.53 -6.13 -5.31
N GLY A 87 -17.58 -5.72 -4.04
CA GLY A 87 -18.17 -4.45 -3.58
C GLY A 87 -17.36 -3.18 -3.89
N PHE A 88 -16.82 -3.07 -5.11
CA PHE A 88 -16.03 -1.91 -5.54
C PHE A 88 -16.90 -0.72 -5.89
N ALA A 89 -16.42 0.48 -5.58
CA ALA A 89 -17.03 1.74 -5.98
C ALA A 89 -15.96 2.77 -6.38
N GLU A 90 -16.38 3.79 -7.13
CA GLU A 90 -15.54 4.96 -7.42
C GLU A 90 -14.97 5.55 -6.12
N GLY A 91 -13.70 5.91 -6.15
CA GLY A 91 -13.01 6.53 -5.02
C GLY A 91 -12.43 5.56 -3.99
N MET A 92 -12.58 4.25 -4.18
CA MET A 92 -11.88 3.26 -3.37
C MET A 92 -10.39 3.19 -3.73
N CYS A 93 -9.55 3.14 -2.70
CA CYS A 93 -8.12 2.83 -2.84
C CYS A 93 -7.92 1.36 -3.20
N MET A 94 -7.11 1.10 -4.23
CA MET A 94 -6.89 -0.23 -4.79
C MET A 94 -5.44 -0.66 -4.68
N PHE A 95 -5.29 -1.93 -4.37
CA PHE A 95 -4.03 -2.63 -4.32
C PHE A 95 -4.01 -3.74 -5.37
N VAL A 96 -2.85 -3.96 -5.96
CA VAL A 96 -2.57 -5.07 -6.85
C VAL A 96 -1.73 -6.11 -6.13
N ASN A 97 -2.10 -7.37 -6.30
CA ASN A 97 -1.29 -8.48 -5.84
C ASN A 97 -0.14 -8.72 -6.83
N MET A 98 1.09 -8.57 -6.37
CA MET A 98 2.31 -8.87 -7.10
C MET A 98 2.61 -10.35 -6.91
N GLN A 99 1.89 -11.19 -7.66
CA GLN A 99 2.00 -12.65 -7.56
C GLN A 99 3.46 -13.10 -7.74
N GLN A 100 4.08 -13.53 -6.65
CA GLN A 100 5.35 -14.25 -6.65
C GLN A 100 5.20 -15.46 -5.75
N ASN A 101 4.63 -16.54 -6.29
CA ASN A 101 4.72 -17.82 -5.60
C ASN A 101 6.03 -18.52 -6.04
N LYS A 102 6.92 -18.77 -5.07
CA LYS A 102 8.14 -19.57 -5.30
C LYS A 102 7.81 -20.96 -5.84
N SER A 103 6.67 -21.53 -5.45
CA SER A 103 6.23 -22.88 -5.82
C SER A 103 5.75 -23.03 -7.27
N PHE A 104 5.51 -21.93 -8.00
CA PHE A 104 5.03 -21.95 -9.39
C PHE A 104 6.08 -21.52 -10.42
N ALA A 105 7.35 -21.37 -10.02
CA ALA A 105 8.43 -20.98 -10.92
C ALA A 105 8.65 -21.93 -12.12
N GLY A 106 8.12 -23.17 -12.05
CA GLY A 106 8.26 -24.19 -13.10
C GLY A 106 7.03 -24.45 -13.98
N SER A 107 5.84 -23.92 -13.66
CA SER A 107 4.62 -24.21 -14.43
C SER A 107 4.04 -22.92 -15.03
N ARG A 108 3.74 -22.94 -16.33
CA ARG A 108 3.15 -21.83 -17.11
C ARG A 108 1.70 -21.48 -16.71
N GLY A 109 1.30 -21.70 -15.46
CA GLY A 109 -0.03 -21.37 -14.94
C GLY A 109 0.08 -20.33 -13.83
N THR A 110 -0.84 -19.36 -13.79
CA THR A 110 -0.95 -18.57 -12.55
C THR A 110 -1.45 -19.44 -11.42
N LEU A 111 -1.24 -18.93 -10.23
CA LEU A 111 -1.61 -19.45 -8.93
C LEU A 111 -3.06 -19.93 -8.76
N THR A 112 -3.96 -19.57 -9.67
CA THR A 112 -5.38 -20.02 -9.70
C THR A 112 -5.71 -20.90 -10.91
N GLY A 113 -4.71 -21.40 -11.65
CA GLY A 113 -4.90 -22.01 -12.98
C GLY A 113 -5.32 -20.99 -14.06
N ARG A 114 -5.16 -19.69 -13.81
CA ARG A 114 -5.58 -18.61 -14.73
C ARG A 114 -4.41 -18.11 -15.57
N HIS A 115 -4.69 -17.28 -16.57
CA HIS A 115 -3.67 -16.70 -17.43
C HIS A 115 -2.81 -15.64 -16.67
N PRO A 116 -1.49 -15.57 -16.88
CA PRO A 116 -0.55 -14.61 -16.25
C PRO A 116 -0.88 -13.12 -16.44
N SER A 117 -1.86 -12.80 -17.28
CA SER A 117 -2.35 -11.44 -17.50
C SER A 117 -3.42 -11.00 -16.48
N HIS A 118 -3.97 -11.91 -15.66
CA HIS A 118 -5.05 -11.56 -14.74
C HIS A 118 -4.49 -11.09 -13.39
N ASN A 119 -4.51 -9.78 -13.19
CA ASN A 119 -4.15 -9.19 -11.91
C ASN A 119 -5.27 -9.44 -10.89
N ILE A 120 -4.88 -9.72 -9.65
CA ILE A 120 -5.81 -9.77 -8.52
C ILE A 120 -5.77 -8.43 -7.83
N LEU A 121 -6.93 -7.79 -7.72
CA LEU A 121 -7.08 -6.51 -7.06
C LEU A 121 -7.81 -6.67 -5.72
N ALA A 122 -7.48 -5.79 -4.77
CA ALA A 122 -8.17 -5.70 -3.50
C ALA A 122 -8.34 -4.24 -3.08
N SER A 123 -9.53 -3.92 -2.58
CA SER A 123 -9.79 -2.66 -1.87
C SER A 123 -9.38 -2.80 -0.40
N VAL A 124 -9.32 -1.67 0.33
CA VAL A 124 -8.91 -1.66 1.74
C VAL A 124 -9.73 -2.60 2.63
N PRO A 125 -11.08 -2.69 2.53
CA PRO A 125 -11.87 -3.67 3.28
C PRO A 125 -11.45 -5.13 3.03
N VAL A 126 -11.23 -5.48 1.76
CA VAL A 126 -10.80 -6.82 1.35
C VAL A 126 -9.41 -7.14 1.87
N LEU A 127 -8.46 -6.19 1.79
CA LEU A 127 -7.13 -6.38 2.36
C LEU A 127 -7.16 -6.53 3.87
N ASN A 128 -7.99 -5.73 4.55
CA ASN A 128 -8.15 -5.83 6.00
C ASN A 128 -8.72 -7.18 6.42
N PHE A 129 -9.57 -7.78 5.60
CA PHE A 129 -10.03 -9.15 5.79
C PHE A 129 -8.88 -10.16 5.64
N TYR A 130 -8.08 -10.08 4.58
CA TYR A 130 -6.90 -10.97 4.42
C TYR A 130 -5.87 -10.81 5.52
N LEU A 131 -5.59 -9.58 5.94
CA LEU A 131 -4.67 -9.30 7.05
C LEU A 131 -5.18 -9.87 8.37
N THR A 132 -6.50 -9.86 8.58
CA THR A 132 -7.11 -10.46 9.77
C THR A 132 -6.90 -11.97 9.77
N ILE A 133 -7.16 -12.63 8.64
CA ILE A 133 -6.90 -14.07 8.48
C ILE A 133 -5.42 -14.36 8.70
N GLY A 134 -4.52 -13.62 8.04
CA GLY A 134 -3.07 -13.81 8.15
C GLY A 134 -2.48 -13.51 9.53
N SER A 135 -3.26 -12.90 10.43
CA SER A 135 -2.88 -12.69 11.83
C SER A 135 -3.37 -13.80 12.77
N CYS A 136 -4.13 -14.78 12.25
CA CYS A 136 -4.61 -15.92 13.02
C CYS A 136 -3.55 -17.03 13.10
N GLU A 137 -3.82 -18.08 13.88
CA GLU A 137 -2.95 -19.26 13.94
C GLU A 137 -2.78 -19.93 12.57
N ASN A 138 -1.56 -20.37 12.24
CA ASN A 138 -1.23 -20.98 10.94
C ASN A 138 -2.15 -22.17 10.59
N GLN A 139 -2.45 -23.03 11.57
CA GLN A 139 -3.36 -24.17 11.37
C GLN A 139 -4.77 -23.71 10.96
N PHE A 140 -5.28 -22.65 11.59
CA PHE A 140 -6.57 -22.07 11.20
C PHE A 140 -6.51 -21.49 9.79
N VAL A 141 -5.43 -20.76 9.46
CA VAL A 141 -5.26 -20.18 8.12
C VAL A 141 -5.26 -21.26 7.04
N GLU A 142 -4.50 -22.33 7.21
CA GLU A 142 -4.46 -23.46 6.27
C GLU A 142 -5.83 -24.12 6.09
N GLN A 143 -6.54 -24.39 7.20
CA GLN A 143 -7.88 -24.97 7.15
C GLN A 143 -8.87 -24.03 6.48
N PHE A 144 -8.80 -22.73 6.77
CA PHE A 144 -9.67 -21.71 6.17
C PHE A 144 -9.40 -21.57 4.67
N VAL A 145 -8.14 -21.51 4.27
CA VAL A 145 -7.70 -21.47 2.87
C VAL A 145 -8.22 -22.69 2.12
N LYS A 146 -8.05 -23.88 2.69
CA LYS A 146 -8.54 -25.14 2.10
C LYS A 146 -10.06 -25.20 2.01
N ARG A 147 -10.78 -24.79 3.06
CA ARG A 147 -12.24 -24.86 3.13
C ARG A 147 -12.93 -23.90 2.15
N TYR A 148 -12.37 -22.70 1.99
CA TYR A 148 -12.94 -21.66 1.12
C TYR A 148 -12.25 -21.57 -0.24
N SER A 149 -11.37 -22.52 -0.57
CA SER A 149 -10.57 -22.54 -1.80
C SER A 149 -9.91 -21.19 -2.08
N LEU A 150 -9.42 -20.54 -1.02
CA LEU A 150 -8.76 -19.25 -1.15
C LEU A 150 -7.36 -19.45 -1.70
N ASN A 151 -6.87 -18.42 -2.36
CA ASN A 151 -5.50 -18.41 -2.84
C ASN A 151 -4.58 -17.93 -1.72
N GLU A 152 -3.64 -18.79 -1.32
CA GLU A 152 -2.70 -18.54 -0.24
C GLU A 152 -1.85 -17.27 -0.44
N ALA A 153 -1.44 -16.93 -1.66
CA ALA A 153 -0.61 -15.73 -1.87
C ALA A 153 -1.37 -14.39 -1.70
N LEU A 154 -2.69 -14.45 -1.46
CA LEU A 154 -3.46 -13.27 -1.08
C LEU A 154 -3.28 -12.92 0.39
N ILE A 155 -2.94 -13.91 1.22
CA ILE A 155 -2.84 -13.79 2.66
C ILE A 155 -1.36 -13.57 3.00
N PRO A 156 -0.99 -12.43 3.60
CA PRO A 156 0.34 -12.26 4.18
C PRO A 156 0.51 -13.22 5.35
N HIS A 157 1.70 -13.80 5.46
CA HIS A 157 1.98 -14.79 6.49
C HIS A 157 2.97 -14.24 7.49
N GLU A 158 2.81 -14.63 8.75
CA GLU A 158 3.88 -14.45 9.71
C GLU A 158 5.02 -15.43 9.41
N PRO A 159 6.28 -15.00 9.58
CA PRO A 159 7.43 -15.84 9.28
C PRO A 159 7.46 -17.04 10.21
N THR A 160 7.91 -18.18 9.70
CA THR A 160 8.19 -19.34 10.56
C THR A 160 9.42 -19.07 11.42
N ASN A 161 9.59 -19.83 12.52
CA ASN A 161 10.79 -19.72 13.34
C ASN A 161 12.08 -20.00 12.54
N GLU A 162 12.02 -20.86 11.53
CA GLU A 162 13.11 -21.11 10.60
C GLU A 162 13.43 -19.89 9.73
N GLU A 163 12.41 -19.26 9.13
CA GLU A 163 12.58 -18.04 8.33
C GLU A 163 13.12 -16.86 9.16
N LEU A 164 12.73 -16.78 10.44
CA LEU A 164 13.26 -15.79 11.38
C LEU A 164 14.75 -16.00 11.66
N ARG A 165 15.17 -17.25 11.86
CA ARG A 165 16.59 -17.59 12.07
C ARG A 165 17.43 -17.18 10.86
N ASP A 166 16.95 -17.48 9.66
CA ASP A 166 17.61 -17.10 8.42
C ASP A 166 17.71 -15.58 8.26
N SER A 167 16.66 -14.84 8.61
CA SER A 167 16.63 -13.37 8.49
C SER A 167 17.51 -12.66 9.53
N LEU A 168 17.54 -13.18 10.78
CA LEU A 168 18.27 -12.55 11.88
C LEU A 168 19.77 -12.86 11.87
N GLY A 169 20.21 -13.92 11.18
CA GLY A 169 21.64 -14.28 11.10
C GLY A 169 22.26 -14.73 12.43
N TYR A 170 21.43 -14.94 13.46
CA TYR A 170 21.82 -15.44 14.78
C TYR A 170 20.99 -16.69 15.12
N PRO A 171 21.58 -17.90 15.04
CA PRO A 171 20.90 -19.15 15.41
C PRO A 171 20.47 -19.22 16.88
N GLU A 172 21.00 -18.33 17.73
CA GLU A 172 20.93 -18.43 19.20
C GLU A 172 19.69 -17.76 19.83
N LEU A 173 18.89 -17.02 19.06
CA LEU A 173 17.73 -16.26 19.61
C LEU A 173 16.47 -17.12 19.81
N ILE A 174 16.37 -18.23 19.10
CA ILE A 174 15.26 -19.17 19.17
C ILE A 174 15.91 -20.54 19.30
N ASP A 175 15.75 -21.22 20.44
CA ASP A 175 16.36 -22.52 20.69
C ASP A 175 15.79 -23.59 19.72
N ALA A 176 16.46 -24.75 19.58
CA ALA A 176 16.02 -25.82 18.68
C ALA A 176 14.58 -26.31 18.94
N ASN A 177 14.01 -26.02 20.11
CA ASN A 177 12.66 -26.39 20.51
C ASN A 177 11.61 -25.30 20.21
N GLY A 178 12.04 -24.09 19.82
CA GLY A 178 11.17 -22.95 19.52
C GLY A 178 10.97 -21.97 20.69
N ASP A 179 11.67 -22.19 21.81
CA ASP A 179 11.62 -21.34 22.99
C ASP A 179 12.47 -20.08 22.77
N GLU A 180 11.87 -18.93 23.06
CA GLU A 180 12.52 -17.62 22.96
C GLU A 180 13.48 -17.42 24.14
N GLU A 181 14.69 -16.92 23.90
CA GLU A 181 15.61 -16.60 25.00
C GLU A 181 14.98 -15.54 25.93
N ALA A 182 14.90 -15.88 27.22
CA ALA A 182 14.37 -14.98 28.24
C ALA A 182 15.09 -13.62 28.22
N GLY A 183 14.35 -12.56 27.95
CA GLY A 183 14.86 -11.18 27.86
C GLY A 183 15.02 -10.63 26.44
N LYS A 184 14.89 -11.46 25.39
CA LYS A 184 14.96 -11.04 23.98
C LYS A 184 13.65 -11.17 23.20
N GLU A 185 12.57 -11.59 23.86
CA GLU A 185 11.21 -11.70 23.30
C GLU A 185 10.79 -10.48 22.47
N LYS A 186 11.12 -9.26 22.94
CA LYS A 186 10.79 -8.02 22.24
C LYS A 186 11.52 -7.88 20.90
N GLU A 187 12.79 -8.27 20.82
CA GLU A 187 13.58 -8.21 19.58
C GLU A 187 13.07 -9.25 18.57
N VAL A 188 12.74 -10.45 19.05
CA VAL A 188 12.13 -11.52 18.23
C VAL A 188 10.78 -11.07 17.69
N GLN A 189 9.94 -10.44 18.52
CA GLN A 189 8.64 -9.93 18.09
C GLN A 189 8.77 -8.79 17.07
N GLU A 190 9.71 -7.85 17.26
CA GLU A 190 9.98 -6.79 16.28
C GLU A 190 10.48 -7.35 14.94
N ALA A 191 11.29 -8.41 14.98
CA ALA A 191 11.74 -9.11 13.78
C ALA A 191 10.58 -9.81 13.06
N ARG A 192 9.72 -10.52 13.80
CA ARG A 192 8.47 -11.11 13.29
C ARG A 192 7.60 -10.09 12.60
N ASP A 193 7.35 -8.98 13.27
CA ASP A 193 6.52 -7.90 12.73
C ASP A 193 7.15 -7.28 11.46
N THR A 194 8.47 -7.14 11.45
CA THR A 194 9.21 -6.60 10.30
C THR A 194 9.15 -7.53 9.08
N GLU A 195 9.31 -8.83 9.27
CA GLU A 195 9.17 -9.82 8.18
C GLU A 195 7.74 -9.91 7.66
N PHE A 196 6.73 -9.86 8.53
CA PHE A 196 5.34 -9.80 8.09
C PHE A 196 5.08 -8.58 7.19
N ILE A 197 5.59 -7.41 7.58
CA ILE A 197 5.50 -6.19 6.76
C ILE A 197 6.22 -6.38 5.42
N LYS A 198 7.40 -7.01 5.40
CA LYS A 198 8.13 -7.29 4.15
C LYS A 198 7.33 -8.22 3.24
N ASP A 199 6.73 -9.28 3.79
CA ASP A 199 5.89 -10.20 3.03
C ASP A 199 4.66 -9.50 2.46
N PHE A 200 3.95 -8.71 3.28
CA PHE A 200 2.83 -7.89 2.80
C PHE A 200 3.26 -6.95 1.66
N MET A 201 4.37 -6.22 1.83
CA MET A 201 4.85 -5.29 0.81
C MET A 201 5.36 -6.02 -0.45
N ARG A 202 5.82 -7.26 -0.34
CA ARG A 202 6.15 -8.10 -1.49
C ARG A 202 4.88 -8.51 -2.24
N LYS A 203 3.85 -8.96 -1.52
CA LYS A 203 2.58 -9.46 -2.08
C LYS A 203 1.67 -8.36 -2.61
N TRP A 204 1.60 -7.20 -1.95
CA TRP A 204 0.60 -6.17 -2.24
C TRP A 204 1.23 -4.80 -2.47
N ARG A 205 0.78 -4.12 -3.53
CA ARG A 205 1.21 -2.76 -3.87
C ARG A 205 0.01 -1.85 -4.07
N PHE A 206 0.06 -0.67 -3.46
CA PHE A 206 -0.93 0.36 -3.73
C PHE A 206 -0.79 0.84 -5.18
N MET A 207 -1.86 0.72 -5.96
CA MET A 207 -1.84 1.00 -7.40
C MET A 207 -2.49 2.34 -7.73
N GLY A 208 -3.57 2.68 -7.03
CA GLY A 208 -4.35 3.86 -7.40
C GLY A 208 -5.74 3.87 -6.79
N VAL A 209 -6.62 4.67 -7.39
CA VAL A 209 -8.00 4.87 -6.94
C VAL A 209 -8.96 4.57 -8.09
N ILE A 210 -10.06 3.87 -7.80
CA ILE A 210 -11.08 3.57 -8.82
C ILE A 210 -11.70 4.87 -9.33
N LEU A 211 -11.65 5.08 -10.65
CA LEU A 211 -12.40 6.11 -11.34
C LEU A 211 -13.77 5.58 -11.77
N THR A 212 -13.78 4.48 -12.53
CA THR A 212 -15.02 3.82 -12.96
C THR A 212 -14.86 2.31 -12.99
N ASP A 213 -15.94 1.60 -12.64
CA ASP A 213 -16.13 0.19 -12.96
C ASP A 213 -16.81 0.14 -14.35
N MET A 214 -16.07 -0.29 -15.39
CA MET A 214 -16.59 -0.29 -16.76
C MET A 214 -17.55 -1.46 -17.03
N ASP A 215 -17.62 -2.44 -16.13
CA ASP A 215 -18.51 -3.59 -16.28
C ASP A 215 -19.05 -4.05 -14.93
N THR A 216 -20.08 -3.32 -14.47
CA THR A 216 -20.73 -3.59 -13.18
C THR A 216 -21.50 -4.91 -13.17
N ALA A 217 -21.87 -5.45 -14.34
CA ALA A 217 -22.71 -6.63 -14.47
C ALA A 217 -21.93 -7.94 -14.66
N SER A 218 -20.66 -7.87 -15.09
CA SER A 218 -19.84 -9.08 -15.26
C SER A 218 -19.43 -9.72 -13.94
N ASN A 219 -19.70 -11.02 -13.86
CA ASN A 219 -19.35 -11.87 -12.72
C ASN A 219 -17.91 -12.42 -12.79
N TYR A 220 -17.33 -12.49 -13.99
CA TYR A 220 -16.11 -13.27 -14.23
C TYR A 220 -14.89 -12.40 -14.54
N GLN A 221 -15.06 -11.21 -15.11
CA GLN A 221 -13.94 -10.32 -15.41
C GLN A 221 -14.42 -8.89 -15.27
N LYS A 222 -13.75 -8.11 -14.42
CA LYS A 222 -14.05 -6.70 -14.27
C LYS A 222 -12.93 -5.87 -14.86
N LEU A 223 -13.32 -4.84 -15.59
CA LEU A 223 -12.41 -3.86 -16.15
C LEU A 223 -12.57 -2.56 -15.38
N PHE A 224 -11.53 -2.21 -14.60
CA PHE A 224 -11.52 -0.98 -13.83
C PHE A 224 -10.68 0.07 -14.51
N ASN A 225 -11.15 1.30 -14.55
CA ASN A 225 -10.27 2.43 -14.80
C ASN A 225 -9.74 2.94 -13.46
N LEU A 226 -8.43 2.84 -13.26
CA LEU A 226 -7.77 3.35 -12.06
C LEU A 226 -7.04 4.65 -12.36
N ASN A 227 -7.23 5.66 -11.52
CA ASN A 227 -6.32 6.79 -11.46
C ASN A 227 -5.05 6.36 -10.73
N VAL A 228 -3.92 6.36 -11.43
CA VAL A 228 -2.60 6.01 -10.89
C VAL A 228 -1.75 7.25 -10.64
N ARG A 229 -2.09 8.40 -11.24
CA ARG A 229 -1.45 9.69 -10.95
C ARG A 229 -2.41 10.82 -11.26
N GLY A 230 -2.26 11.94 -10.55
CA GLY A 230 -3.00 13.16 -10.83
C GLY A 230 -4.14 13.38 -9.84
N ARG A 231 -5.20 14.07 -10.26
CA ARG A 231 -6.34 14.38 -9.39
C ARG A 231 -7.26 13.17 -9.27
N SER A 232 -7.68 12.85 -8.06
CA SER A 232 -8.61 11.76 -7.80
C SER A 232 -9.52 12.10 -6.63
N ARG A 233 -10.76 11.62 -6.68
CA ARG A 233 -11.69 11.71 -5.55
C ARG A 233 -11.60 10.42 -4.77
N VAL A 234 -11.48 10.51 -3.44
CA VAL A 234 -11.41 9.35 -2.54
C VAL A 234 -12.38 9.51 -1.39
N PHE A 235 -12.89 8.40 -0.85
CA PHE A 235 -13.68 8.43 0.39
C PHE A 235 -12.84 8.97 1.56
N ASN A 236 -13.42 9.87 2.34
CA ASN A 236 -12.74 10.52 3.47
C ASN A 236 -12.66 9.59 4.69
N THR A 237 -11.69 8.68 4.66
CA THR A 237 -11.37 7.76 5.76
C THR A 237 -10.32 8.33 6.73
N TRP A 238 -9.77 9.52 6.45
CA TRP A 238 -8.66 10.14 7.20
C TRP A 238 -9.09 11.19 8.24
N THR A 239 -10.39 11.48 8.33
CA THR A 239 -10.93 12.34 9.39
C THR A 239 -11.13 11.49 10.65
N THR A 240 -10.40 11.77 11.73
CA THR A 240 -10.22 10.87 12.88
C THR A 240 -11.09 11.18 14.09
N ARG A 241 -12.20 11.91 13.93
CA ARG A 241 -12.99 12.35 15.09
C ARG A 241 -13.81 11.19 15.66
N LEU A 242 -13.27 10.54 16.68
CA LEU A 242 -13.89 9.45 17.44
C LEU A 242 -14.88 9.93 18.52
N ASP A 243 -14.96 11.25 18.81
CA ASP A 243 -15.86 11.77 19.84
C ASP A 243 -16.77 12.91 19.34
N SER A 244 -18.03 12.85 19.78
CA SER A 244 -19.08 13.85 19.49
C SER A 244 -18.88 15.19 20.20
N LYS A 245 -18.07 15.24 21.27
CA LYS A 245 -17.84 16.47 22.05
C LYS A 245 -16.96 17.44 21.26
N TYR A 246 -17.39 18.69 21.14
CA TYR A 246 -16.67 19.74 20.42
C TYR A 246 -15.62 20.37 21.35
N SER A 247 -14.46 19.73 21.49
CA SER A 247 -13.28 20.47 21.94
C SER A 247 -12.72 21.28 20.77
N ARG A 248 -12.38 22.57 20.98
CA ARG A 248 -11.66 23.38 19.97
C ARG A 248 -10.32 22.75 19.58
N ALA A 249 -9.70 21.94 20.46
CA ALA A 249 -8.50 21.18 20.14
C ALA A 249 -8.75 20.06 19.11
N GLN A 250 -9.94 19.46 19.12
CA GLN A 250 -10.39 18.40 18.19
C GLN A 250 -10.95 18.96 16.85
N ALA A 251 -11.13 20.28 16.72
CA ALA A 251 -11.44 20.90 15.43
C ALA A 251 -10.31 20.68 14.39
N ARG A 252 -9.10 20.37 14.88
CA ARG A 252 -7.95 19.96 14.07
C ARG A 252 -8.10 18.58 13.45
N ASP A 253 -9.06 17.74 13.85
CA ASP A 253 -9.23 16.35 13.38
C ASP A 253 -9.78 16.20 11.95
N ARG A 254 -10.10 17.32 11.30
CA ARG A 254 -10.56 17.33 9.90
C ARG A 254 -9.38 17.35 8.96
N VAL A 255 -9.47 16.55 7.89
CA VAL A 255 -8.56 16.61 6.76
C VAL A 255 -8.53 18.04 6.21
N MET A 256 -7.33 18.61 6.06
CA MET A 256 -7.12 19.95 5.55
C MET A 256 -6.45 19.93 4.18
N LYS A 257 -6.59 21.03 3.43
CA LYS A 257 -5.83 21.24 2.21
C LYS A 257 -4.34 21.13 2.53
N ASN A 258 -3.61 20.45 1.66
CA ASN A 258 -2.19 20.11 1.79
C ASN A 258 -1.82 19.00 2.78
N ASP A 259 -2.76 18.39 3.49
CA ASP A 259 -2.47 17.20 4.29
C ASP A 259 -1.93 16.08 3.39
N LYS A 260 -0.88 15.40 3.86
CA LYS A 260 -0.38 14.16 3.25
C LYS A 260 -1.13 12.99 3.83
N LEU A 261 -1.68 12.13 2.97
CA LEU A 261 -2.50 10.98 3.35
C LEU A 261 -1.70 9.69 3.19
N TYR A 262 -1.84 8.82 4.19
CA TYR A 262 -1.19 7.53 4.24
C TYR A 262 -2.18 6.43 4.63
N LEU A 263 -1.97 5.26 4.07
CA LEU A 263 -2.45 4.00 4.63
C LEU A 263 -1.31 3.42 5.48
N VAL A 264 -1.61 3.04 6.71
CA VAL A 264 -0.62 2.55 7.68
C VAL A 264 -0.94 1.12 8.01
N LEU A 265 -0.04 0.21 7.67
CA LEU A 265 -0.07 -1.17 8.13
C LEU A 265 0.48 -1.21 9.55
N LYS A 266 -0.35 -1.61 10.52
CA LYS A 266 0.05 -1.75 11.92
C LYS A 266 -0.79 -2.80 12.65
N LYS A 267 -0.28 -3.30 13.78
CA LYS A 267 -1.05 -4.13 14.72
C LYS A 267 -2.10 -3.30 15.46
N VAL A 268 -3.31 -3.81 15.55
CA VAL A 268 -4.45 -3.20 16.23
C VAL A 268 -5.10 -4.23 17.13
N LYS A 269 -5.51 -3.81 18.33
CA LYS A 269 -6.21 -4.68 19.28
C LYS A 269 -7.53 -5.13 18.66
N ILE A 270 -7.88 -6.39 18.87
CA ILE A 270 -9.15 -6.94 18.39
C ILE A 270 -10.32 -6.20 19.03
N ASP A 271 -11.33 -5.95 18.19
CA ASP A 271 -12.61 -5.35 18.53
C ASP A 271 -13.77 -6.18 17.94
N GLU A 272 -15.00 -5.80 18.28
CA GLU A 272 -16.23 -6.47 17.79
C GLU A 272 -16.39 -6.43 16.26
N LEU A 273 -15.71 -5.49 15.59
CA LEU A 273 -15.79 -5.30 14.13
C LEU A 273 -14.69 -6.05 13.38
N THR A 274 -13.80 -6.74 14.11
CA THR A 274 -12.61 -7.37 13.55
C THR A 274 -12.99 -8.52 12.61
N TYR A 275 -13.90 -9.40 13.03
CA TYR A 275 -14.27 -10.63 12.32
C TYR A 275 -15.51 -10.45 11.43
N LYS A 276 -15.46 -9.44 10.57
CA LYS A 276 -16.47 -9.19 9.55
C LYS A 276 -15.92 -9.41 8.16
N GLN A 277 -16.76 -9.97 7.30
CA GLN A 277 -16.53 -10.01 5.86
C GLN A 277 -16.66 -8.60 5.26
N PRO A 278 -16.04 -8.32 4.10
CA PRO A 278 -16.08 -7.00 3.48
C PRO A 278 -17.47 -6.48 3.07
N ASP A 279 -18.45 -7.36 2.96
CA ASP A 279 -19.86 -6.98 2.74
C ASP A 279 -20.60 -6.57 4.03
N GLY A 280 -19.97 -6.78 5.19
CA GLY A 280 -20.52 -6.51 6.51
C GLY A 280 -21.13 -7.72 7.23
N ALA A 281 -21.15 -8.90 6.58
CA ALA A 281 -21.58 -10.14 7.22
C ALA A 281 -20.56 -10.60 8.27
N SER A 282 -21.02 -11.28 9.32
CA SER A 282 -20.12 -11.90 10.29
C SER A 282 -19.38 -13.08 9.65
N MET A 283 -18.13 -13.30 10.03
CA MET A 283 -17.42 -14.52 9.63
C MET A 283 -18.13 -15.76 10.21
N ALA A 284 -18.25 -16.81 9.39
CA ALA A 284 -18.89 -18.07 9.82
C ALA A 284 -18.10 -18.81 10.92
N LEU A 285 -16.80 -18.54 11.03
CA LEU A 285 -15.92 -19.06 12.06
C LEU A 285 -15.18 -17.88 12.67
N THR A 286 -15.29 -17.72 13.99
CA THR A 286 -14.43 -16.80 14.74
C THR A 286 -13.06 -17.47 14.85
N PRO A 287 -12.01 -16.91 14.23
CA PRO A 287 -10.67 -17.45 14.35
C PRO A 287 -10.19 -17.40 15.81
N PRO A 288 -9.44 -18.41 16.29
CA PRO A 288 -8.64 -18.22 17.47
C PRO A 288 -7.63 -17.10 17.19
N CYS A 289 -7.65 -16.05 18.01
CA CYS A 289 -6.58 -15.08 18.00
C CYS A 289 -5.35 -15.70 18.66
N ARG A 290 -4.17 -15.35 18.15
CA ARG A 290 -2.92 -15.62 18.83
C ARG A 290 -2.87 -14.95 20.20
N GLU A 291 -1.95 -15.42 21.03
CA GLU A 291 -1.80 -15.02 22.43
C GLU A 291 -1.60 -13.51 22.62
N ASP A 292 -1.14 -12.78 21.60
CA ASP A 292 -0.93 -11.33 21.67
C ASP A 292 -2.24 -10.52 21.65
N GLY A 293 -3.35 -11.05 21.14
CA GLY A 293 -4.63 -10.33 21.07
C GLY A 293 -4.65 -9.17 20.06
N TYR A 294 -3.68 -9.15 19.13
CA TYR A 294 -3.55 -8.12 18.10
C TYR A 294 -3.66 -8.72 16.71
N ILE A 295 -4.09 -7.89 15.76
CA ILE A 295 -4.13 -8.26 14.34
C ILE A 295 -3.59 -7.14 13.47
N TRP A 296 -3.03 -7.51 12.32
CA TRP A 296 -2.59 -6.57 11.31
C TRP A 296 -3.78 -5.93 10.61
N GLN A 297 -3.73 -4.61 10.47
CA GLN A 297 -4.75 -3.85 9.77
C GLN A 297 -4.13 -2.66 9.03
N LEU A 298 -4.67 -2.33 7.87
CA LEU A 298 -4.52 -1.02 7.25
C LEU A 298 -5.43 -0.02 7.96
N ARG A 299 -4.81 1.02 8.51
CA ARG A 299 -5.46 2.19 9.11
C ARG A 299 -5.11 3.46 8.34
N CYS A 300 -5.88 4.51 8.57
CA CYS A 300 -5.65 5.80 7.91
C CYS A 300 -4.83 6.70 8.84
N ALA A 301 -3.77 7.30 8.29
CA ALA A 301 -3.03 8.35 8.99
C ALA A 301 -2.80 9.54 8.06
N ARG A 302 -2.65 10.71 8.66
CA ARG A 302 -2.39 11.94 7.94
C ARG A 302 -1.25 12.70 8.59
N SER A 303 -0.55 13.51 7.79
CA SER A 303 0.46 14.45 8.26
C SER A 303 0.16 15.83 7.71
N SER A 304 0.04 16.80 8.61
CA SER A 304 -0.48 18.12 8.28
C SER A 304 0.56 19.16 7.90
N LEU A 305 1.88 18.91 8.05
CA LEU A 305 3.01 19.67 7.45
C LEU A 305 4.37 19.36 8.12
N THR A 306 4.40 19.09 9.43
CA THR A 306 5.65 18.98 10.23
C THR A 306 5.95 17.59 10.78
N GLN A 307 4.96 16.70 10.82
CA GLN A 307 5.14 15.35 11.36
C GLN A 307 5.54 14.38 10.26
N HIS A 308 6.74 13.84 10.33
CA HIS A 308 7.15 12.78 9.43
C HIS A 308 6.57 11.43 9.88
N PRO A 309 6.21 10.54 8.93
CA PRO A 309 5.90 9.15 9.23
C PRO A 309 6.96 8.53 10.13
N ARG A 310 6.54 7.90 11.24
CA ARG A 310 7.46 7.23 12.18
C ARG A 310 7.39 5.72 11.96
N PRO A 311 8.53 5.01 11.91
CA PRO A 311 8.53 3.56 11.71
C PRO A 311 7.89 2.78 12.89
N TYR A 312 7.74 3.44 14.04
CA TYR A 312 7.13 2.86 15.24
C TYR A 312 5.90 3.65 15.67
N ASP A 313 4.88 2.94 16.17
CA ASP A 313 3.70 3.52 16.81
C ASP A 313 4.04 4.00 18.24
N GLU A 314 3.11 4.68 18.91
CA GLU A 314 3.24 5.18 20.29
C GLU A 314 3.60 4.07 21.29
N ARG A 315 3.19 2.84 21.00
CA ARG A 315 3.51 1.63 21.79
C ARG A 315 4.83 0.96 21.41
N LYS A 316 5.64 1.61 20.57
CA LYS A 316 6.88 1.06 19.98
C LYS A 316 6.67 -0.17 19.06
N GLY A 317 5.44 -0.45 18.63
CA GLY A 317 5.17 -1.48 17.63
C GLY A 317 5.59 -1.02 16.23
N VAL A 318 6.08 -1.94 15.39
CA VAL A 318 6.51 -1.64 14.02
C VAL A 318 5.30 -1.31 13.15
N GLN A 319 5.43 -0.31 12.28
CA GLN A 319 4.38 0.07 11.33
C GLN A 319 4.95 0.53 9.99
N LYS A 320 4.17 0.35 8.91
CA LYS A 320 4.56 0.77 7.56
C LYS A 320 3.58 1.78 6.99
N TYR A 321 4.09 2.93 6.59
CA TYR A 321 3.33 3.95 5.88
C TYR A 321 3.40 3.73 4.38
N ILE A 322 2.23 3.76 3.74
CA ILE A 322 2.01 3.66 2.31
C ILE A 322 1.42 4.99 1.88
N TYR A 323 2.18 5.77 1.13
CA TYR A 323 1.74 7.10 0.70
C TYR A 323 0.66 6.99 -0.37
N VAL A 324 -0.44 7.72 -0.17
CA VAL A 324 -1.58 7.75 -1.10
C VAL A 324 -1.56 9.01 -1.95
N GLY A 325 -1.38 10.16 -1.30
CA GLY A 325 -1.41 11.45 -1.99
C GLY A 325 -1.53 12.63 -1.05
N LYS A 326 -1.72 13.81 -1.65
CA LYS A 326 -1.84 15.08 -0.94
C LYS A 326 -3.21 15.70 -1.18
N VAL A 327 -3.84 16.24 -0.16
CA VAL A 327 -5.19 16.83 -0.29
C VAL A 327 -5.14 18.13 -1.09
N LEU A 328 -5.94 18.19 -2.15
CA LEU A 328 -6.11 19.38 -2.98
C LEU A 328 -7.30 20.22 -2.50
N ASN A 329 -8.41 19.53 -2.24
CA ASN A 329 -9.65 20.15 -1.80
C ASN A 329 -10.30 19.31 -0.70
N ALA A 330 -10.57 19.95 0.43
CA ALA A 330 -11.09 19.32 1.65
C ALA A 330 -12.55 19.71 1.93
N VAL A 331 -13.34 20.00 0.90
CA VAL A 331 -14.78 20.27 1.03
C VAL A 331 -15.52 18.94 1.20
N ALA A 332 -15.40 18.34 2.37
CA ALA A 332 -16.19 17.18 2.75
C ALA A 332 -17.05 17.53 3.97
N LYS A 333 -18.34 17.17 3.90
CA LYS A 333 -19.17 17.08 5.11
C LYS A 333 -18.47 16.18 6.13
N LYS A 334 -18.74 16.37 7.42
CA LYS A 334 -18.25 15.44 8.44
C LYS A 334 -18.93 14.09 8.20
N ALA A 335 -18.16 13.01 8.11
CA ALA A 335 -18.74 11.67 8.10
C ALA A 335 -19.18 11.29 9.52
N ASP A 336 -20.27 10.54 9.64
CA ASP A 336 -20.66 10.03 10.95
C ASP A 336 -19.67 8.97 11.43
N GLU A 337 -19.41 8.98 12.74
CA GLU A 337 -18.41 8.13 13.39
C GLU A 337 -18.69 6.64 13.16
N HIS A 338 -19.97 6.24 13.18
CA HIS A 338 -20.39 4.87 12.92
C HIS A 338 -19.91 4.37 11.54
N TYR A 339 -20.10 5.19 10.50
CA TYR A 339 -19.65 4.86 9.15
C TYR A 339 -18.12 4.80 9.09
N GLN A 340 -17.42 5.75 9.71
CA GLN A 340 -15.96 5.78 9.70
C GLN A 340 -15.32 4.57 10.38
N ARG A 341 -15.85 4.13 11.51
CA ARG A 341 -15.32 2.98 12.26
C ARG A 341 -15.43 1.68 11.45
N ARG A 342 -16.50 1.54 10.66
CA ARG A 342 -16.77 0.34 9.85
C ARG A 342 -16.25 0.43 8.41
N ALA A 343 -16.02 1.63 7.88
CA ALA A 343 -15.66 1.83 6.47
C ALA A 343 -14.36 1.10 6.06
N LEU A 344 -13.37 0.98 6.95
CA LEU A 344 -12.14 0.24 6.63
C LEU A 344 -12.33 -1.28 6.58
N ARG A 345 -13.52 -1.77 6.96
CA ARG A 345 -13.87 -3.18 7.07
C ARG A 345 -14.99 -3.56 6.13
N GLU A 346 -15.85 -2.61 5.77
CA GLU A 346 -17.09 -2.87 5.03
C GLU A 346 -17.23 -1.92 3.83
N HIS A 347 -17.45 -2.48 2.64
CA HIS A 347 -17.66 -1.72 1.40
C HIS A 347 -18.86 -0.79 1.51
N THR A 348 -19.98 -1.30 2.02
CA THR A 348 -21.24 -0.55 2.14
C THR A 348 -21.06 0.72 2.97
N GLN A 349 -20.36 0.60 4.10
CA GLN A 349 -20.10 1.71 5.01
C GLN A 349 -19.08 2.69 4.44
N MET A 350 -18.10 2.21 3.65
CA MET A 350 -17.15 3.08 2.95
C MET A 350 -17.87 3.99 1.94
N CYS A 351 -18.84 3.46 1.19
CA CYS A 351 -19.60 4.23 0.22
C CYS A 351 -20.48 5.33 0.83
N CYS A 352 -20.80 5.23 2.13
CA CYS A 352 -21.53 6.27 2.85
C CYS A 352 -20.64 7.47 3.25
N LEU A 353 -19.32 7.38 3.08
CA LEU A 353 -18.41 8.45 3.45
C LEU A 353 -18.42 9.58 2.41
N PRO A 354 -18.25 10.83 2.84
CA PRO A 354 -18.05 11.96 1.94
C PRO A 354 -16.71 11.82 1.23
N MET A 355 -16.62 12.29 -0.01
CA MET A 355 -15.38 12.24 -0.78
C MET A 355 -14.55 13.52 -0.61
N ILE A 356 -13.23 13.39 -0.71
CA ILE A 356 -12.26 14.48 -0.80
C ILE A 356 -11.46 14.38 -2.10
N GLU A 357 -10.89 15.48 -2.55
CA GLU A 357 -10.03 15.51 -3.74
C GLU A 357 -8.56 15.51 -3.33
N ILE A 358 -7.80 14.60 -3.93
CA ILE A 358 -6.38 14.41 -3.67
C ILE A 358 -5.57 14.49 -4.96
N ALA A 359 -4.34 14.97 -4.85
CA ALA A 359 -3.27 14.75 -5.79
C ALA A 359 -2.64 13.40 -5.45
N LEU A 360 -3.09 12.39 -6.19
CA LEU A 360 -2.58 11.05 -6.12
C LEU A 360 -1.20 10.98 -6.78
N ALA A 361 -0.28 10.34 -6.08
CA ALA A 361 1.09 10.19 -6.49
C ALA A 361 1.53 8.76 -6.20
N THR A 362 1.05 7.81 -7.01
CA THR A 362 1.71 6.50 -7.10
C THR A 362 2.93 6.69 -8.01
N GLY A 363 4.10 6.19 -7.60
CA GLY A 363 5.32 6.28 -8.41
C GLY A 363 6.47 7.10 -7.82
N GLN A 364 6.47 7.43 -6.52
CA GLN A 364 7.74 7.53 -5.80
C GLN A 364 8.02 6.19 -5.12
N VAL A 365 8.78 5.35 -5.81
CA VAL A 365 9.59 4.28 -5.21
C VAL A 365 11.03 4.70 -5.37
#